data_AF-A0A497I1C9-F1
#
_entry.id   AF-A0A497I1C9-F1
#
_cell.length_a   1.000
_cell.length_b   1.000
_cell.length_c   1.000
_cell.angle_alpha   90.00
_cell.angle_beta   90.00
_cell.angle_gamma   90.00
#
_symmetry.space_group_name_H-M   'P 1'
#
loop_
_entity.id
_entity.type
_entity.pdbx_description
1 polymer ?
#
loop_
_entity_poly.entity_id
_entity_poly.type
_entity_poly.pdbx_seq_one_letter_code
_entity_poly.pdbx_strand_id
1 'polypeptide(L)'
;MIKRGFIINIPQRIDGVWQFSAWILWIIHRYHFPSILFVTLLGVLLSFFFCNWKFMFLMITFIETLYLSIGVHETFHMAYGMFIGGKNFPKSISIIPYTLEVRTNFDPKRKLAPEDLYVITFAGPVFSLLISFISIIIIKLFNLPRWLYIYIIIFSLINILSLLPFSDTDGKRVFGFIKQNPHFLKNLLLSLPYFFVLSFKRFKEVRGI
;
A
#
# COMPACT_ATOMS: atom_id res chain seq x y z
N MET A 1 -2.85 -16.23 -19.07
CA MET A 1 -3.97 -16.67 -18.20
C MET A 1 -4.50 -15.43 -17.46
N ILE A 2 -5.76 -15.05 -17.67
CA ILE A 2 -6.34 -13.86 -17.00
C ILE A 2 -6.48 -14.20 -15.52
N LYS A 3 -5.74 -13.53 -14.62
CA LYS A 3 -5.90 -13.71 -13.18
C LYS A 3 -7.33 -13.29 -12.82
N ARG A 4 -8.17 -14.24 -12.39
CA ARG A 4 -9.56 -13.96 -11.99
C ARG A 4 -9.53 -13.43 -10.55
N GLY A 5 -9.73 -12.12 -10.41
CA GLY A 5 -9.88 -11.45 -9.12
C GLY A 5 -11.32 -11.01 -8.85
N PHE A 6 -11.65 -10.77 -7.58
CA PHE A 6 -12.85 -10.07 -7.18
C PHE A 6 -12.68 -8.58 -7.44
N ILE A 7 -13.65 -7.95 -8.11
CA ILE A 7 -13.72 -6.50 -8.26
C ILE A 7 -14.80 -6.00 -7.31
N ILE A 8 -14.40 -5.16 -6.36
CA ILE A 8 -15.28 -4.63 -5.32
C ILE A 8 -15.35 -3.12 -5.47
N ASN A 9 -16.54 -2.60 -5.75
CA ASN A 9 -16.75 -1.16 -5.85
C ASN A 9 -16.54 -0.48 -4.50
N ILE A 10 -15.86 0.67 -4.50
CA ILE A 10 -15.70 1.51 -3.31
C ILE A 10 -17.07 2.11 -2.98
N PRO A 11 -17.63 1.84 -1.79
CA PRO A 11 -18.92 2.41 -1.40
C PRO A 11 -18.88 3.93 -1.41
N GLN A 12 -19.93 4.56 -1.94
CA GLN A 12 -20.03 6.03 -2.03
C GLN A 12 -19.97 6.76 -0.68
N ARG A 13 -20.24 6.04 0.42
CA ARG A 13 -20.16 6.56 1.80
C ARG A 13 -18.72 6.66 2.34
N ILE A 14 -17.73 6.11 1.63
CA ILE A 14 -16.33 6.19 2.04
C ILE A 14 -15.77 7.51 1.50
N ASP A 15 -15.73 8.48 2.39
CA ASP A 15 -15.47 9.87 2.05
C ASP A 15 -14.07 10.35 2.47
N GLY A 16 -13.33 9.52 3.19
CA GLY A 16 -12.03 9.88 3.72
C GLY A 16 -11.06 8.71 3.84
N VAL A 17 -9.78 9.08 3.95
CA VAL A 17 -8.63 8.16 4.04
C VAL A 17 -8.81 7.14 5.17
N TRP A 18 -9.20 7.59 6.36
CA TRP A 18 -9.41 6.70 7.52
C TRP A 18 -10.51 5.65 7.31
N GLN A 19 -11.64 6.08 6.73
CA GLN A 19 -12.75 5.16 6.42
C GLN A 19 -12.34 4.15 5.35
N PHE A 20 -11.57 4.60 4.35
CA PHE A 20 -11.04 3.71 3.33
C PHE A 20 -10.03 2.73 3.93
N SER A 21 -9.10 3.16 4.78
CA SER A 21 -8.14 2.27 5.45
C SER A 21 -8.84 1.20 6.28
N ALA A 22 -9.85 1.58 7.07
CA ALA A 22 -10.62 0.61 7.84
C ALA A 22 -11.36 -0.39 6.93
N TRP A 23 -11.98 0.12 5.86
CA TRP A 23 -12.72 -0.70 4.91
C TRP A 23 -11.84 -1.64 4.11
N ILE A 24 -10.70 -1.17 3.58
CA ILE A 24 -9.78 -2.00 2.81
C ILE A 24 -9.13 -3.07 3.68
N LEU A 25 -8.76 -2.74 4.93
CA LEU A 25 -8.27 -3.75 5.87
C LEU A 25 -9.33 -4.80 6.18
N TRP A 26 -10.60 -4.39 6.37
CA TRP A 26 -11.71 -5.32 6.55
C TRP A 26 -11.92 -6.22 5.32
N ILE A 27 -11.84 -5.67 4.11
CA ILE A 27 -11.93 -6.44 2.88
C ILE A 27 -10.76 -7.42 2.76
N ILE A 28 -9.52 -6.95 2.88
CA ILE A 28 -8.33 -7.78 2.79
C ILE A 28 -8.43 -8.93 3.78
N HIS A 29 -8.76 -8.62 5.04
CA HIS A 29 -8.97 -9.62 6.06
C HIS A 29 -10.07 -10.62 5.65
N ARG A 30 -11.23 -10.15 5.17
CA ARG A 30 -12.35 -11.03 4.78
C ARG A 30 -12.02 -11.96 3.61
N TYR A 31 -11.36 -11.45 2.56
CA TYR A 31 -11.10 -12.22 1.35
C TYR A 31 -9.82 -13.05 1.41
N HIS A 32 -8.87 -12.69 2.27
CA HIS A 32 -7.68 -13.49 2.57
C HIS A 32 -7.79 -14.29 3.87
N PHE A 33 -8.94 -14.26 4.57
CA PHE A 33 -9.17 -15.06 5.79
C PHE A 33 -8.84 -16.54 5.61
N PRO A 34 -9.23 -17.21 4.50
CA PRO A 34 -8.84 -18.61 4.30
C PRO A 34 -7.32 -18.80 4.23
N SER A 35 -6.61 -17.86 3.60
CA SER A 35 -5.15 -17.86 3.51
C SER A 35 -4.50 -17.59 4.86
N ILE A 36 -5.05 -16.66 5.67
CA ILE A 36 -4.63 -16.43 7.06
C ILE A 36 -4.77 -17.72 7.86
N LEU A 37 -5.96 -18.32 7.86
CA LEU A 37 -6.26 -19.53 8.61
C LEU A 37 -5.34 -20.69 8.22
N PHE A 38 -5.12 -20.90 6.92
CA PHE A 38 -4.22 -21.94 6.42
C PHE A 38 -2.79 -21.76 6.91
N VAL A 39 -2.23 -20.55 6.82
CA VAL A 39 -0.85 -20.31 7.25
C VAL A 39 -0.73 -20.34 8.77
N THR A 40 -1.75 -19.89 9.51
CA THR A 40 -1.79 -20.05 10.97
C THR A 40 -1.79 -21.53 11.36
N LEU A 41 -2.62 -22.36 10.72
CA LEU A 41 -2.65 -23.81 10.95
C LEU A 41 -1.30 -24.46 10.62
N LEU A 42 -0.70 -24.10 9.48
CA LEU A 42 0.63 -24.57 9.11
C LEU A 42 1.68 -24.14 10.14
N GLY A 43 1.64 -22.89 10.60
CA GLY A 43 2.53 -22.37 11.64
C GLY A 43 2.38 -23.11 12.97
N VAL A 44 1.15 -23.42 13.40
CA VAL A 44 0.87 -24.23 14.59
C VAL A 44 1.45 -25.64 14.44
N LEU A 45 1.22 -26.29 13.29
CA LEU A 45 1.76 -27.63 13.01
C LEU A 45 3.30 -27.63 13.03
N LEU A 46 3.93 -26.69 12.33
CA LEU A 46 5.39 -26.57 12.31
C LEU A 46 5.94 -26.27 13.70
N SER A 47 5.33 -25.37 14.46
CA SER A 47 5.75 -25.07 15.84
C SER A 47 5.57 -26.24 16.78
N PHE A 48 4.59 -27.11 16.56
CA PHE A 48 4.45 -28.37 17.28
C PHE A 48 5.60 -29.32 16.93
N PHE A 49 5.92 -29.51 15.65
CA PHE A 49 7.03 -30.36 15.21
C PHE A 49 8.40 -29.87 15.67
N PHE A 50 8.60 -28.55 15.75
CA PHE A 50 9.87 -27.94 16.16
C PHE A 50 9.90 -27.50 17.64
N CYS A 51 8.84 -27.76 18.42
CA CYS A 51 8.66 -27.30 19.80
C CYS A 51 9.02 -25.81 20.01
N ASN A 52 8.70 -24.95 19.04
CA ASN A 52 9.18 -23.58 19.00
C ASN A 52 8.04 -22.58 18.83
N TRP A 53 7.54 -22.06 19.95
CA TRP A 53 6.46 -21.06 19.97
C TRP A 53 6.88 -19.71 19.36
N LYS A 54 8.18 -19.37 19.37
CA LYS A 54 8.68 -18.13 18.76
C LYS A 54 8.51 -18.14 17.24
N PHE A 55 8.59 -19.32 16.63
CA PHE A 55 8.35 -19.49 15.20
C PHE A 55 6.88 -19.24 14.83
N MET A 56 5.93 -19.73 15.64
CA MET A 56 4.49 -19.46 15.46
C MET A 56 4.20 -17.97 15.57
N PHE A 57 4.73 -17.32 16.60
CA PHE A 57 4.57 -15.86 16.79
C PHE A 57 5.10 -15.09 15.58
N LEU A 58 6.30 -15.43 15.10
CA LEU A 58 6.91 -14.79 13.92
C LEU A 58 6.05 -14.95 12.66
N MET A 59 5.47 -16.13 12.43
CA MET A 59 4.61 -16.40 11.28
C MET A 59 3.32 -15.58 11.31
N ILE A 60 2.63 -15.53 12.46
CA ILE A 60 1.41 -14.72 12.61
C ILE A 60 1.72 -13.24 12.42
N THR A 61 2.76 -12.75 13.09
CA THR A 61 3.27 -11.38 12.94
C THR A 61 3.58 -11.03 11.49
N PHE A 62 4.24 -11.93 10.75
CA PHE A 62 4.58 -11.71 9.35
C PHE A 62 3.34 -11.51 8.49
N ILE A 63 2.34 -12.37 8.65
CA ILE A 63 1.08 -12.32 7.88
C ILE A 63 0.29 -11.06 8.18
N GLU A 64 0.15 -10.69 9.46
CA GLU A 64 -0.56 -9.48 9.86
C GLU A 64 0.13 -8.23 9.32
N THR A 65 1.46 -8.18 9.42
CA THR A 65 2.27 -7.08 8.89
C THR A 65 2.14 -6.99 7.38
N LEU A 66 2.06 -8.12 6.69
CA LEU A 66 1.88 -8.20 5.24
C LEU A 66 0.54 -7.58 4.81
N TYR A 67 -0.57 -7.96 5.45
CA TYR A 67 -1.87 -7.40 5.13
C TYR A 67 -2.01 -5.94 5.52
N LEU A 68 -1.44 -5.55 6.66
CA LEU A 68 -1.38 -4.14 7.06
C LEU A 68 -0.61 -3.33 6.02
N SER A 69 0.53 -3.83 5.55
CA SER A 69 1.34 -3.19 4.52
C SER A 69 0.55 -2.99 3.23
N ILE A 70 -0.13 -4.03 2.73
CA ILE A 70 -0.96 -3.95 1.53
C ILE A 70 -2.11 -2.94 1.72
N GLY A 71 -2.81 -2.96 2.86
CA GLY A 71 -3.91 -2.04 3.13
C GLY A 71 -3.47 -0.57 3.20
N VAL A 72 -2.33 -0.30 3.84
CA VAL A 72 -1.73 1.04 3.92
C VAL A 72 -1.24 1.51 2.55
N HIS A 73 -0.57 0.62 1.81
CA HIS A 73 -0.08 0.86 0.46
C HIS A 73 -1.21 1.29 -0.48
N GLU A 74 -2.29 0.53 -0.52
CA GLU A 74 -3.45 0.83 -1.37
C GLU A 74 -4.24 2.05 -0.89
N THR A 75 -4.25 2.32 0.43
CA THR A 75 -4.78 3.58 0.96
C THR A 75 -4.07 4.78 0.35
N PHE A 76 -2.75 4.73 0.20
CA PHE A 76 -2.01 5.84 -0.39
C PHE A 76 -2.28 6.01 -1.89
N HIS A 77 -2.42 4.92 -2.64
CA HIS A 77 -2.90 5.00 -4.03
C HIS A 77 -4.27 5.67 -4.12
N MET A 78 -5.20 5.27 -3.26
CA MET A 78 -6.54 5.84 -3.24
C MET A 78 -6.53 7.32 -2.86
N ALA A 79 -5.84 7.69 -1.78
CA ALA A 79 -5.73 9.06 -1.32
C ALA A 79 -5.16 9.98 -2.39
N TYR A 80 -4.12 9.55 -3.10
CA TYR A 80 -3.55 10.31 -4.22
C TYR A 80 -4.46 10.35 -5.44
N GLY A 81 -5.14 9.25 -5.75
CA GLY A 81 -6.16 9.22 -6.78
C GLY A 81 -7.27 10.23 -6.51
N MET A 82 -7.77 10.32 -5.27
CA MET A 82 -8.76 11.32 -4.88
C MET A 82 -8.21 12.74 -4.97
N PHE A 83 -6.95 12.94 -4.58
CA PHE A 83 -6.32 14.24 -4.60
C PHE A 83 -6.22 14.80 -6.02
N ILE A 84 -5.71 14.00 -6.96
CA ILE A 84 -5.50 14.41 -8.34
C ILE A 84 -6.82 14.38 -9.12
N GLY A 85 -7.46 13.22 -9.13
CA GLY A 85 -8.64 12.92 -9.93
C GLY A 85 -9.97 13.24 -9.25
N GLY A 86 -9.99 13.78 -8.04
CA GLY A 86 -11.23 14.08 -7.30
C GLY A 86 -11.87 12.86 -6.61
N LYS A 87 -12.83 13.14 -5.72
CA LYS A 87 -13.40 12.19 -4.75
C LYS A 87 -13.83 10.83 -5.35
N ASN A 88 -14.46 10.83 -6.51
CA ASN A 88 -15.04 9.62 -7.14
C ASN A 88 -14.10 8.95 -8.16
N PHE A 89 -12.84 9.36 -8.23
CA PHE A 89 -11.89 8.82 -9.21
C PHE A 89 -11.42 7.40 -8.89
N PRO A 90 -11.07 7.05 -7.63
CA PRO A 90 -10.97 5.65 -7.24
C PRO A 90 -12.37 5.01 -7.30
N LYS A 91 -12.54 3.94 -8.08
CA LYS A 91 -13.83 3.29 -8.30
C LYS A 91 -13.98 1.95 -7.61
N SER A 92 -12.94 1.14 -7.65
CA SER A 92 -13.01 -0.24 -7.14
C SER A 92 -11.65 -0.70 -6.66
N ILE A 93 -11.64 -1.82 -5.95
CA ILE A 93 -10.45 -2.59 -5.64
C ILE A 93 -10.58 -3.95 -6.32
N SER A 94 -9.52 -4.38 -6.99
CA SER A 94 -9.36 -5.77 -7.43
C SER A 94 -8.53 -6.55 -6.43
N ILE A 95 -9.00 -7.74 -6.06
CA ILE A 95 -8.33 -8.65 -5.12
C ILE A 95 -8.25 -10.03 -5.73
N ILE A 96 -7.08 -10.64 -5.68
CA ILE A 96 -6.89 -12.03 -6.10
C ILE A 96 -6.62 -12.85 -4.83
N PRO A 97 -7.61 -13.60 -4.28
CA PRO A 97 -7.59 -14.17 -2.93
C PRO A 97 -6.40 -15.09 -2.62
N TYR A 98 -5.95 -15.82 -3.64
CA TYR A 98 -4.87 -16.80 -3.57
C TYR A 98 -3.49 -16.20 -3.90
N THR A 99 -3.43 -14.89 -4.15
CA THR A 99 -2.19 -14.11 -4.24
C THR A 99 -2.25 -12.97 -3.23
N LEU A 100 -1.16 -12.22 -3.07
CA LEU A 100 -1.14 -11.02 -2.24
C LEU A 100 -1.48 -9.75 -3.04
N GLU A 101 -2.06 -9.93 -4.22
CA GLU A 101 -2.36 -8.84 -5.16
C GLU A 101 -3.70 -8.19 -4.79
N VAL A 102 -3.61 -6.96 -4.31
CA VAL A 102 -4.70 -6.02 -4.10
C VAL A 102 -4.37 -4.79 -4.91
N ARG A 103 -5.34 -4.22 -5.62
CA ARG A 103 -5.09 -3.05 -6.46
C ARG A 103 -6.30 -2.13 -6.53
N THR A 104 -6.06 -0.84 -6.31
CA THR A 104 -7.04 0.22 -6.52
C THR A 104 -7.17 0.52 -8.01
N ASN A 105 -8.40 0.46 -8.50
CA ASN A 105 -8.78 0.74 -9.88
C ASN A 105 -9.46 2.10 -9.97
N PHE A 106 -9.01 2.89 -10.94
CA PHE A 106 -9.46 4.26 -11.15
C PHE A 106 -10.43 4.35 -12.35
N ASP A 107 -11.25 5.40 -12.39
CA ASP A 107 -12.23 5.59 -13.46
C ASP A 107 -11.57 5.76 -14.83
N PRO A 108 -11.75 4.81 -15.78
CA PRO A 108 -11.14 4.91 -17.10
C PRO A 108 -11.73 6.06 -17.93
N LYS A 109 -12.93 6.57 -17.58
CA LYS A 109 -13.55 7.70 -18.28
C LYS A 109 -12.85 9.02 -17.98
N ARG A 110 -12.12 9.12 -16.87
CA ARG A 110 -11.40 10.34 -16.50
C ARG A 110 -9.96 10.22 -16.97
N LYS A 111 -9.65 10.91 -18.07
CA LYS A 111 -8.29 10.98 -18.62
C LYS A 111 -7.43 11.87 -17.71
N LEU A 112 -6.50 11.25 -16.98
CA LEU A 112 -5.41 11.97 -16.32
C LEU A 112 -4.21 12.08 -17.25
N ALA A 113 -3.37 13.08 -17.01
CA ALA A 113 -2.08 13.15 -17.66
C ALA A 113 -1.24 11.92 -17.26
N PRO A 114 -0.36 11.41 -18.14
CA PRO A 114 0.49 10.27 -17.79
C PRO A 114 1.26 10.51 -16.49
N GLU A 115 1.84 11.70 -16.28
CA GLU A 115 2.61 12.06 -15.09
C GLU A 115 1.84 11.81 -13.79
N ASP A 116 0.56 12.21 -13.77
CA ASP A 116 -0.32 12.06 -12.61
C ASP A 116 -0.56 10.59 -12.25
N LEU A 117 -0.73 9.73 -13.25
CA LEU A 117 -0.90 8.29 -13.04
C LEU A 117 0.36 7.66 -12.43
N TYR A 118 1.55 8.15 -12.78
CA TYR A 118 2.80 7.70 -12.17
C TYR A 118 2.94 8.20 -10.75
N VAL A 119 2.58 9.45 -10.47
CA VAL A 119 2.58 9.98 -9.10
C VAL A 119 1.67 9.13 -8.21
N ILE A 120 0.47 8.79 -8.70
CA ILE A 120 -0.44 7.88 -7.99
C ILE A 120 0.21 6.50 -7.79
N THR A 121 0.82 5.92 -8.83
CA THR A 121 1.48 4.59 -8.77
C THR A 121 2.74 4.59 -7.89
N PHE A 122 3.40 5.73 -7.71
CA PHE A 122 4.58 5.85 -6.86
C PHE A 122 4.20 6.12 -5.39
N ALA A 123 3.03 6.73 -5.15
CA ALA A 123 2.58 7.10 -3.80
C ALA A 123 2.45 5.90 -2.86
N GLY A 124 1.82 4.80 -3.32
CA GLY A 124 1.63 3.58 -2.52
C GLY A 124 2.88 3.12 -1.78
N PRO A 125 3.95 2.75 -2.50
CA PRO A 125 5.18 2.28 -1.87
C PRO A 125 5.94 3.37 -1.10
N VAL A 126 6.01 4.60 -1.62
CA VAL A 126 6.87 5.64 -1.04
C VAL A 126 6.33 6.15 0.28
N PHE A 127 5.02 6.39 0.39
CA PHE A 127 4.43 6.79 1.67
C PHE A 127 4.44 5.66 2.69
N SER A 128 4.32 4.43 2.24
CA SER A 128 4.48 3.27 3.11
C SER A 128 5.91 3.20 3.68
N LEU A 129 6.94 3.41 2.87
CA LEU A 129 8.33 3.50 3.35
C LEU A 129 8.56 4.70 4.27
N LEU A 130 7.91 5.84 4.02
CA LEU A 130 7.95 6.99 4.91
C LEU A 130 7.35 6.65 6.29
N ILE A 131 6.24 5.92 6.35
CA ILE A 131 5.68 5.41 7.62
C ILE A 131 6.68 4.51 8.33
N SER A 132 7.35 3.60 7.61
CA SER A 132 8.40 2.76 8.21
C SER A 132 9.51 3.59 8.84
N PHE A 133 9.97 4.64 8.15
CA PHE A 133 11.00 5.54 8.66
C PHE A 133 10.53 6.31 9.91
N ILE A 134 9.33 6.89 9.88
CA ILE A 134 8.73 7.58 11.04
C ILE A 134 8.58 6.61 12.22
N SER A 135 8.18 5.36 11.95
CA SER A 135 8.03 4.32 12.98
C SER A 135 9.35 3.99 13.67
N ILE A 136 10.48 3.98 12.95
CA ILE A 136 11.82 3.82 13.54
C ILE A 136 12.12 4.96 14.53
N ILE A 137 11.80 6.20 14.14
CA ILE A 137 12.01 7.38 14.98
C ILE A 137 11.17 7.27 16.26
N ILE A 138 9.89 6.90 16.14
CA ILE A 138 8.99 6.71 17.29
C ILE A 138 9.53 5.63 18.24
N ILE A 139 9.94 4.47 17.73
CA ILE A 139 10.51 3.40 18.57
C ILE A 139 11.72 3.91 19.36
N LYS A 140 12.60 4.68 18.72
CA LYS A 140 13.78 5.26 19.38
C LYS A 140 13.41 6.32 20.41
N LEU A 141 12.51 7.25 20.08
CA LEU A 141 12.12 8.35 20.98
C LEU A 141 11.40 7.86 22.24
N PHE A 142 10.55 6.84 22.11
CA PHE A 142 9.76 6.31 23.22
C PHE A 142 10.37 5.06 23.87
N ASN A 143 11.61 4.69 23.53
CA ASN A 143 12.30 3.49 24.02
C ASN A 143 11.44 2.21 23.92
N LEU A 144 10.72 2.04 22.81
CA LEU A 144 9.82 0.91 22.62
C LEU A 144 10.60 -0.41 22.40
N PRO A 145 9.95 -1.58 22.61
CA PRO A 145 10.60 -2.86 22.47
C PRO A 145 11.23 -3.11 21.09
N ARG A 146 12.47 -3.62 21.08
CA ARG A 146 13.26 -3.85 19.85
C ARG A 146 12.64 -4.86 18.88
N TRP A 147 11.77 -5.76 19.34
CA TRP A 147 11.11 -6.72 18.44
C TRP A 147 10.17 -6.02 17.45
N LEU A 148 9.72 -4.80 17.73
CA LEU A 148 8.94 -3.98 16.79
C LEU A 148 9.71 -3.65 15.49
N TYR A 149 11.05 -3.68 15.52
CA TYR A 149 11.84 -3.52 14.30
C TYR A 149 11.58 -4.62 13.27
N ILE A 150 11.20 -5.83 13.71
CA ILE A 150 10.87 -6.94 12.80
C ILE A 150 9.66 -6.56 11.93
N TYR A 151 8.64 -5.95 12.52
CA TYR A 151 7.45 -5.45 11.81
C TYR A 151 7.84 -4.41 10.77
N ILE A 152 8.68 -3.45 11.16
CA ILE A 152 9.14 -2.39 10.26
C ILE A 152 9.95 -2.97 9.09
N ILE A 153 10.84 -3.93 9.35
CA ILE A 153 11.65 -4.57 8.32
C ILE A 153 10.77 -5.29 7.30
N ILE A 154 9.81 -6.10 7.75
CA ILE A 154 8.88 -6.83 6.88
C ILE A 154 8.04 -5.83 6.06
N PHE A 155 7.47 -4.84 6.74
CA PHE A 155 6.67 -3.78 6.10
C PHE A 155 7.48 -3.03 5.02
N SER A 156 8.73 -2.69 5.33
CA SER A 156 9.63 -1.99 4.41
C SER A 156 9.98 -2.86 3.22
N LEU A 157 10.29 -4.14 3.45
CA LEU A 157 10.66 -5.09 2.42
C LEU A 157 9.54 -5.23 1.38
N ILE A 158 8.28 -5.36 1.81
CA ILE A 158 7.13 -5.47 0.89
C ILE A 158 7.06 -4.25 -0.04
N ASN A 159 7.24 -3.04 0.50
CA ASN A 159 7.15 -1.79 -0.27
C ASN A 159 8.40 -1.51 -1.12
N ILE A 160 9.57 -2.03 -0.72
CA ILE A 160 10.77 -2.02 -1.59
C ILE A 160 10.56 -2.98 -2.76
N LEU A 161 10.05 -4.19 -2.49
CA LEU A 161 9.80 -5.19 -3.54
C LEU A 161 8.77 -4.69 -4.55
N SER A 162 7.74 -3.94 -4.13
CA SER A 162 6.77 -3.35 -5.06
C SER A 162 7.37 -2.23 -5.93
N LEU A 163 8.48 -1.61 -5.52
CA LEU A 163 9.24 -0.65 -6.34
C LEU A 163 10.21 -1.31 -7.31
N LEU A 164 10.52 -2.60 -7.17
CA LEU A 164 11.43 -3.28 -8.09
C LEU A 164 10.75 -3.53 -9.45
N PRO A 165 11.48 -3.47 -10.57
CA PRO A 165 10.93 -3.56 -11.92
C PRO A 165 10.57 -5.00 -12.35
N PHE A 166 9.85 -5.74 -11.52
CA PHE A 166 9.36 -7.09 -11.82
C PHE A 166 7.97 -7.08 -12.49
N SER A 167 7.53 -8.20 -13.05
CA SER A 167 6.20 -8.29 -13.67
C SER A 167 5.09 -7.91 -12.68
N ASP A 168 4.17 -7.05 -13.13
CA ASP A 168 2.97 -6.61 -12.40
C ASP A 168 3.19 -5.72 -11.15
N THR A 169 4.40 -5.19 -10.93
CA THR A 169 4.68 -4.27 -9.80
C THR A 169 4.49 -2.79 -10.17
N ASP A 170 4.41 -1.92 -9.16
CA ASP A 170 4.48 -0.46 -9.33
C ASP A 170 5.79 -0.03 -9.95
N GLY A 171 6.88 -0.65 -9.51
CA GLY A 171 8.23 -0.46 -10.04
C GLY A 171 8.26 -0.58 -11.56
N LYS A 172 7.74 -1.67 -12.13
CA LYS A 172 7.74 -1.84 -13.59
C LYS A 172 7.00 -0.73 -14.31
N ARG A 173 5.89 -0.25 -13.76
CA ARG A 173 5.11 0.86 -14.33
C ARG A 173 5.90 2.17 -14.28
N VAL A 174 6.50 2.47 -13.13
CA VAL A 174 7.30 3.69 -12.90
C VAL A 174 8.59 3.68 -13.73
N PHE A 175 9.37 2.61 -13.68
CA PHE A 175 10.61 2.46 -14.46
C PHE A 175 10.35 2.40 -15.97
N GLY A 176 9.24 1.78 -16.40
CA GLY A 176 8.82 1.79 -17.80
C GLY A 176 8.60 3.21 -18.34
N PHE A 177 8.02 4.09 -17.54
CA PHE A 177 7.82 5.49 -17.91
C PHE A 177 9.09 6.32 -17.84
N ILE A 178 9.91 6.16 -16.79
CA ILE A 178 11.20 6.84 -16.68
C ILE A 178 12.07 6.53 -17.91
N LYS A 179 12.05 5.27 -18.39
CA LYS A 179 12.75 4.88 -19.62
C LYS A 179 12.24 5.63 -20.85
N GLN A 180 10.95 5.95 -20.91
CA GLN A 180 10.34 6.72 -22.01
C GLN A 180 10.51 8.23 -21.83
N ASN A 181 10.69 8.72 -20.59
CA ASN A 181 10.73 10.13 -20.22
C ASN A 181 11.86 10.39 -19.19
N PRO A 182 13.14 10.37 -19.58
CA PRO A 182 14.27 10.42 -18.65
C PRO A 182 14.36 11.72 -17.83
N HIS A 183 13.83 12.84 -18.35
CA HIS A 183 13.75 14.11 -17.63
C HIS A 183 12.77 14.08 -16.44
N PHE A 184 11.82 13.13 -16.44
CA PHE A 184 10.82 12.97 -15.39
C PHE A 184 11.44 12.57 -14.05
N LEU A 185 12.50 11.74 -14.03
CA LEU A 185 13.13 11.31 -12.78
C LEU A 185 13.68 12.50 -11.98
N LYS A 186 14.27 13.47 -12.68
CA LYS A 186 14.78 14.72 -12.08
C LYS A 186 13.62 15.54 -11.50
N ASN A 187 12.51 15.64 -12.21
CA ASN A 187 11.32 16.33 -11.74
C ASN A 187 10.60 15.58 -10.62
N LEU A 188 10.59 14.25 -10.60
CA LEU A 188 9.97 13.44 -9.56
C LEU A 188 10.69 13.64 -8.21
N LEU A 189 12.02 13.59 -8.21
CA LEU A 189 12.84 13.84 -7.01
C LEU A 189 12.72 15.28 -6.50
N LEU A 190 12.66 16.26 -7.42
CA LEU A 190 12.41 17.67 -7.07
C LEU A 190 10.94 17.95 -6.70
N SER A 191 10.02 17.10 -7.15
CA SER A 191 8.60 17.23 -6.85
C SER A 191 8.22 16.64 -5.51
N LEU A 192 8.99 15.74 -4.89
CA LEU A 192 8.69 15.22 -3.54
C LEU A 192 8.49 16.34 -2.49
N PRO A 193 9.32 17.39 -2.41
CA PRO A 193 9.05 18.57 -1.60
C PRO A 193 7.91 19.44 -2.15
N TYR A 194 7.87 19.66 -3.47
CA TYR A 194 6.82 20.45 -4.14
C TYR A 194 5.43 19.82 -3.99
N PHE A 195 5.39 18.52 -3.75
CA PHE A 195 4.25 17.65 -3.53
C PHE A 195 3.73 17.79 -2.11
N PHE A 196 4.59 17.91 -1.09
CA PHE A 196 4.15 18.31 0.25
C PHE A 196 3.55 19.72 0.19
N VAL A 197 4.16 20.63 -0.58
CA VAL A 197 3.68 22.00 -0.76
C VAL A 197 2.35 22.07 -1.53
N LEU A 198 2.20 21.34 -2.64
CA LEU A 198 0.95 21.27 -3.41
C LEU A 198 -0.16 20.55 -2.66
N SER A 199 0.17 19.47 -1.94
CA SER A 199 -0.78 18.78 -1.05
C SER A 199 -1.25 19.68 0.07
N PHE A 200 -0.37 20.49 0.65
CA PHE A 200 -0.71 21.47 1.66
C PHE A 200 -1.53 22.65 1.10
N LYS A 201 -1.18 23.15 -0.09
CA LYS A 201 -1.91 24.24 -0.76
C LYS A 201 -3.32 23.83 -1.16
N ARG A 202 -3.49 22.64 -1.72
CA ARG A 202 -4.81 22.12 -2.11
C ARG A 202 -5.61 21.61 -0.90
N PHE A 203 -4.96 21.15 0.18
CA PHE A 203 -5.61 20.90 1.48
C PHE A 203 -6.21 22.19 2.04
N LYS A 204 -5.49 23.30 1.96
CA LYS A 204 -5.98 24.65 2.31
C LYS A 204 -7.17 25.07 1.46
N GLU A 205 -7.06 24.94 0.13
CA GLU A 205 -8.15 25.27 -0.80
C GLU A 205 -9.42 24.43 -0.57
N VAL A 206 -9.28 23.13 -0.29
CA VAL A 206 -10.43 22.23 -0.03
C VAL A 206 -11.06 22.48 1.34
N ARG A 207 -10.30 22.96 2.34
CA ARG A 207 -10.81 23.26 3.69
C ARG A 207 -11.18 24.72 3.92
N GLY A 208 -10.94 25.61 2.95
CA GLY A 208 -11.22 27.04 3.08
C GLY A 208 -10.37 27.72 4.16
N ILE A 209 -9.09 27.34 4.30
CA ILE A 209 -8.12 27.91 5.26
C ILE A 209 -6.97 28.59 4.51
#